data_AF-A0AAD2K2V9-F1
#
_entry.id   AF-A0AAD2K2V9-F1
#
_cell.length_a   1.000
_cell.length_b   1.000
_cell.length_c   1.000
_cell.angle_alpha   90.00
_cell.angle_beta   90.00
_cell.angle_gamma   90.00
#
_symmetry.space_group_name_H-M   'P 1'
#
loop_
_entity.id
_entity.type
_entity.pdbx_description
1 polymer ?
#
loop_
_entity_poly.entity_id
_entity_poly.type
_entity_poly.pdbx_seq_one_letter_code
_entity_poly.pdbx_strand_id
1 'polypeptide(L)'
;MEYNKLCSKLADLAIHCQAPKGAKILATIDLKAIPTLDVDDGIWDNAGLTNADLVKCGIRAPLDEKRAKEEGRFLHNKRRSMKAWFQEEWLVVNWALKSADCDALQFQFQIRRTRLVALCAVWQSLLPAGDFVTRWGPSNVELAKVDVKKHQQQRNGDIVDVNPFSAPLKSFLKRMTALHGICLTFDKT
;
A
#
# COMPACT_ATOMS: atom_id res chain seq x y z
N MET A 1 5.81 31.13 4.44
CA MET A 1 7.29 31.31 4.46
C MET A 1 7.75 32.44 5.38
N GLU A 2 6.89 33.41 5.72
CA GLU A 2 7.19 34.47 6.70
C GLU A 2 7.45 33.96 8.12
N TYR A 3 6.81 32.86 8.53
CA TYR A 3 7.04 32.24 9.84
C TYR A 3 8.51 31.89 10.07
N ASN A 4 9.14 31.14 9.15
CA ASN A 4 10.55 30.77 9.30
C ASN A 4 11.47 32.00 9.29
N LYS A 5 11.13 33.05 8.52
CA LYS A 5 11.87 34.32 8.56
C LYS A 5 11.76 35.02 9.92
N LEU A 6 10.59 34.95 10.57
CA LEU A 6 10.38 35.47 11.92
C LEU A 6 11.18 34.65 12.95
N CYS A 7 11.17 33.32 12.85
CA CYS A 7 11.97 32.45 13.72
C CYS A 7 13.46 32.76 13.63
N SER A 8 13.99 32.99 12.42
CA SER A 8 15.38 33.42 12.23
C SER A 8 15.66 34.77 12.91
N LYS A 9 14.79 35.78 12.73
CA LYS A 9 14.96 37.08 13.39
C LYS A 9 14.93 36.98 14.92
N LEU A 10 14.07 36.11 15.46
CA LEU A 10 14.01 35.88 16.91
C LEU A 10 15.24 35.14 17.42
N ALA A 11 15.80 34.21 16.63
CA ALA A 11 17.07 33.56 16.93
C ALA A 11 18.21 34.58 16.95
N ASP A 12 18.25 35.50 15.98
CA ASP A 12 19.26 36.57 15.93
C ASP A 12 19.18 37.47 17.18
N LEU A 13 17.98 37.88 17.59
CA LEU A 13 17.77 38.67 18.81
C LEU A 13 18.21 37.94 20.08
N ALA A 14 18.05 36.62 20.13
CA ALA A 14 18.52 35.80 21.24
C ALA A 14 20.05 35.70 21.27
N ILE A 15 20.70 35.52 20.11
CA ILE A 15 22.17 35.51 19.97
C ILE A 15 22.75 36.86 20.41
N HIS A 16 22.11 37.96 20.04
CA HIS A 16 22.52 39.31 20.43
C HIS A 16 22.15 39.69 21.88
N CYS A 17 21.65 38.74 22.69
CA CYS A 17 21.22 38.95 24.08
C CYS A 17 20.19 40.09 24.25
N GLN A 18 19.44 40.40 23.19
CA GLN A 18 18.36 41.39 23.21
C GLN A 18 17.01 40.75 23.59
N ALA A 19 16.95 39.43 23.67
CA ALA A 19 15.80 38.70 24.15
C ALA A 19 15.71 38.72 25.69
N PRO A 20 14.49 38.76 26.27
CA PRO A 20 14.29 38.62 27.70
C PRO A 20 14.92 37.33 28.25
N LYS A 21 15.45 37.38 29.49
CA LYS A 21 16.00 36.18 30.15
C LYS A 21 14.94 35.09 30.25
N GLY A 22 15.24 33.91 29.68
CA GLY A 22 14.32 32.77 29.63
C GLY A 22 13.42 32.71 28.40
N ALA A 23 13.56 33.63 27.44
CA ALA A 23 12.86 33.54 26.16
C ALA A 23 13.26 32.27 25.40
N LYS A 24 12.27 31.45 25.02
CA LYS A 24 12.47 30.28 24.15
C LYS A 24 12.44 30.72 22.69
N ILE A 25 13.42 30.25 21.92
CA ILE A 25 13.46 30.47 20.47
C ILE A 25 12.46 29.51 19.82
N LEU A 26 11.62 30.04 18.93
CA LEU A 26 10.68 29.23 18.14
C LEU A 26 11.44 28.39 17.12
N ALA A 27 11.10 27.10 17.01
CA ALA A 27 11.67 26.22 16.00
C ALA A 27 11.16 26.58 14.60
N THR A 28 12.02 26.53 13.59
CA THR A 28 11.60 26.65 12.19
C THR A 28 10.84 25.41 11.75
N ILE A 29 9.78 25.58 10.98
CA ILE A 29 8.97 24.47 10.45
C ILE A 29 9.55 24.03 9.10
N ASP A 30 9.82 22.74 8.95
CA ASP A 30 10.09 22.17 7.63
C ASP A 30 8.78 21.98 6.87
N LEU A 31 8.54 22.88 5.91
CA LEU A 31 7.33 22.86 5.08
C LEU A 31 7.21 21.59 4.23
N LYS A 32 8.33 20.92 3.93
CA LYS A 32 8.33 19.67 3.18
C LYS A 32 7.92 18.48 4.04
N ALA A 33 8.11 18.57 5.35
CA ALA A 33 7.74 17.55 6.32
C ALA A 33 6.30 17.67 6.83
N ILE A 34 5.61 18.79 6.58
CA ILE A 34 4.21 19.02 6.98
C ILE A 34 3.26 17.87 6.57
N PRO A 35 3.33 17.32 5.33
CA PRO A 35 2.44 16.23 4.94
C PRO A 35 2.66 14.93 5.75
N THR A 36 3.82 14.80 6.39
CA THR A 36 4.22 13.64 7.20
C THR A 36 4.10 13.94 8.69
N LEU A 37 3.63 15.13 9.07
CA LEU A 37 3.59 15.58 10.45
C LEU A 37 2.57 14.78 11.28
N ASP A 38 2.99 14.25 12.41
CA ASP A 38 2.19 13.49 13.37
C ASP A 38 2.11 14.20 14.74
N VAL A 39 1.23 13.73 15.63
CA VAL A 39 0.98 14.28 16.98
C VAL A 39 2.20 14.18 17.90
N ASP A 40 3.13 13.28 17.57
CA ASP A 40 4.36 13.05 18.31
C ASP A 40 5.50 13.98 17.87
N ASP A 41 5.35 14.71 16.77
CA ASP A 41 6.41 15.58 16.27
C ASP A 41 6.69 16.77 17.20
N GLY A 42 7.98 17.12 17.32
CA GLY A 42 8.46 18.17 18.21
C GLY A 42 8.00 19.59 17.87
N ILE A 43 7.21 19.77 16.79
CA ILE A 43 6.53 21.03 16.48
C ILE A 43 5.43 21.32 17.50
N TRP A 44 4.85 20.29 18.13
CA TRP A 44 3.87 20.46 19.19
C TRP A 44 4.57 20.83 20.48
N ASP A 45 4.59 22.14 20.80
CA ASP A 45 5.13 22.64 22.07
C ASP A 45 4.26 22.17 23.23
N ASN A 46 4.83 21.32 24.08
CA ASN A 46 4.16 20.80 25.28
C ASN A 46 4.30 21.75 26.48
N ALA A 47 4.88 22.94 26.31
CA ALA A 47 5.08 23.89 27.40
C ALA A 47 3.75 24.25 28.08
N GLY A 48 3.67 24.02 29.39
CA GLY A 48 2.48 24.29 30.20
C GLY A 48 1.51 23.12 30.33
N LEU A 49 1.71 22.00 29.63
CA LEU A 49 0.95 20.77 29.86
C LEU A 49 1.70 19.85 30.85
N THR A 50 1.22 19.78 32.09
CA THR A 50 1.72 18.86 33.12
C THR A 50 1.47 17.38 32.80
N ASN A 51 0.54 17.08 31.89
CA ASN A 51 0.15 15.72 31.48
C ASN A 51 0.15 15.57 29.95
N ALA A 52 1.10 16.19 29.25
CA ALA A 52 1.17 16.19 27.79
C ALA A 52 1.09 14.77 27.21
N ASP A 53 1.76 13.80 27.81
CA ASP A 53 1.79 12.42 27.34
C ASP A 53 0.43 11.72 27.45
N LEU A 54 -0.36 12.01 28.49
CA LEU A 54 -1.70 11.45 28.65
C LEU A 54 -2.67 12.03 27.62
N VAL A 55 -2.55 13.33 27.32
CA VAL A 55 -3.34 13.99 26.28
C VAL A 55 -2.99 13.45 24.90
N LYS A 56 -1.69 13.32 24.59
CA LYS A 56 -1.22 12.72 23.33
C LYS A 56 -1.70 11.29 23.18
N CYS A 57 -1.56 10.45 24.22
CA CYS A 57 -2.09 9.08 24.21
C CYS A 57 -3.61 9.05 24.00
N GLY A 58 -4.35 9.93 24.68
CA GLY A 58 -5.81 10.01 24.58
C GLY A 58 -6.31 10.44 23.20
N ILE A 59 -5.55 11.26 22.48
CA ILE A 59 -5.84 11.64 21.09
C ILE A 59 -5.38 10.55 20.11
N ARG A 60 -4.22 9.95 20.35
CA ARG A 60 -3.62 8.94 19.48
C ARG A 60 -4.44 7.66 19.43
N ALA A 61 -4.88 7.13 20.57
CA ALA A 61 -5.62 5.88 20.63
C ALA A 61 -6.85 5.83 19.69
N PRO A 62 -7.78 6.81 19.69
CA PRO A 62 -8.91 6.80 18.78
C PRO A 62 -8.52 7.09 17.32
N LEU A 63 -7.41 7.79 17.04
CA LEU A 63 -6.91 8.00 15.68
C LEU A 63 -6.31 6.70 15.11
N ASP A 64 -5.51 6.00 15.90
CA ASP A 64 -4.93 4.70 15.56
C ASP A 64 -6.04 3.66 15.35
N GLU A 65 -7.09 3.65 16.19
CA GLU A 65 -8.26 2.79 15.98
C GLU A 65 -8.98 3.09 14.66
N LYS A 66 -9.21 4.37 14.34
CA LYS A 66 -9.83 4.77 13.07
C LYS A 66 -8.97 4.37 11.87
N ARG A 67 -7.66 4.61 11.94
CA ARG A 67 -6.68 4.22 10.92
C ARG A 67 -6.68 2.71 10.73
N ALA A 68 -6.60 1.93 11.81
CA ALA A 68 -6.65 0.46 11.74
C ALA A 68 -7.96 -0.05 11.11
N LYS A 69 -9.11 0.56 11.44
CA LYS A 69 -10.40 0.22 10.81
C LYS A 69 -10.41 0.55 9.31
N GLU A 70 -9.88 1.71 8.93
CA GLU A 70 -9.79 2.13 7.54
C GLU A 70 -8.87 1.22 6.72
N GLU A 71 -7.65 0.99 7.22
CA GLU A 71 -6.69 0.08 6.62
C GLU A 71 -7.26 -1.34 6.52
N GLY A 72 -7.97 -1.80 7.56
CA GLY A 72 -8.68 -3.07 7.55
C GLY A 72 -9.69 -3.18 6.40
N ARG A 73 -10.54 -2.16 6.21
CA ARG A 73 -11.49 -2.10 5.07
C ARG A 73 -10.76 -2.07 3.74
N PHE A 74 -9.70 -1.27 3.63
CA PHE A 74 -8.91 -1.15 2.41
C PHE A 74 -8.23 -2.47 2.03
N LEU A 75 -7.61 -3.15 2.99
CA LEU A 75 -6.99 -4.47 2.82
C LEU A 75 -8.05 -5.51 2.44
N HIS A 76 -9.22 -5.50 3.07
CA HIS A 76 -10.33 -6.37 2.70
C HIS A 76 -10.74 -6.17 1.24
N ASN A 77 -10.95 -4.92 0.82
CA ASN A 77 -11.31 -4.59 -0.56
C ASN A 77 -10.22 -4.99 -1.55
N LYS A 78 -8.95 -4.71 -1.24
CA LYS A 78 -7.80 -5.14 -2.06
C LYS A 78 -7.75 -6.66 -2.23
N ARG A 79 -7.93 -7.43 -1.15
CA ARG A 79 -7.97 -8.90 -1.22
C ARG A 79 -9.12 -9.37 -2.10
N ARG A 80 -10.31 -8.77 -1.95
CA ARG A 80 -11.49 -9.11 -2.77
C ARG A 80 -11.23 -8.85 -4.25
N SER A 81 -10.73 -7.67 -4.60
CA SER A 81 -10.41 -7.31 -5.99
C SER A 81 -9.34 -8.22 -6.59
N MET A 82 -8.29 -8.54 -5.82
CA MET A 82 -7.22 -9.45 -6.26
C MET A 82 -7.75 -10.85 -6.58
N LYS A 83 -8.62 -11.40 -5.72
CA LYS A 83 -9.24 -12.70 -5.92
C LYS A 83 -10.17 -12.70 -7.13
N ALA A 84 -11.01 -11.66 -7.27
CA ALA A 84 -11.90 -11.50 -8.42
C ALA A 84 -11.14 -11.45 -9.73
N TRP A 85 -10.06 -10.64 -9.79
CA TRP A 85 -9.16 -10.59 -10.94
C TRP A 85 -8.57 -11.95 -11.26
N PHE A 86 -8.06 -12.66 -10.26
CA PHE A 86 -7.44 -13.97 -10.48
C PHE A 86 -8.46 -15.00 -10.99
N GLN A 87 -9.68 -15.00 -10.46
CA GLN A 87 -10.74 -15.90 -10.90
C GLN A 87 -11.08 -15.68 -12.38
N GLU A 88 -11.27 -14.42 -12.79
CA GLU A 88 -11.53 -14.07 -14.20
C GLU A 88 -10.36 -14.49 -15.09
N GLU A 89 -9.15 -14.13 -14.71
CA GLU A 89 -7.93 -14.45 -15.45
C GLU A 89 -7.74 -15.96 -15.61
N TRP A 90 -8.01 -16.73 -14.56
CA TRP A 90 -7.97 -18.19 -14.57
C TRP A 90 -9.01 -18.78 -15.54
N LEU A 91 -10.23 -18.25 -15.56
CA LEU A 91 -11.28 -18.68 -16.49
C LEU A 91 -10.89 -18.39 -17.94
N VAL A 92 -10.41 -17.17 -18.21
CA VAL A 92 -10.00 -16.73 -19.56
C VAL A 92 -8.87 -17.60 -20.10
N VAL A 93 -7.83 -17.88 -19.30
CA VAL A 93 -6.71 -18.72 -19.75
C VAL A 93 -7.15 -20.16 -20.01
N ASN A 94 -8.01 -20.72 -19.16
CA ASN A 94 -8.51 -22.08 -19.37
C ASN A 94 -9.46 -22.17 -20.57
N TRP A 95 -10.25 -21.14 -20.83
CA TRP A 95 -11.08 -21.06 -22.02
C TRP A 95 -10.22 -20.93 -23.28
N ALA A 96 -9.24 -20.02 -23.28
CA ALA A 96 -8.31 -19.85 -24.39
C ALA A 96 -7.50 -21.12 -24.70
N LEU A 97 -7.13 -21.90 -23.68
CA LEU A 97 -6.50 -23.22 -23.87
C LEU A 97 -7.40 -24.21 -24.61
N LYS A 98 -8.70 -24.20 -24.32
CA LYS A 98 -9.67 -25.10 -24.96
C LYS A 98 -10.03 -24.66 -26.38
N SER A 99 -9.98 -23.35 -26.64
CA SER A 99 -10.38 -22.74 -27.91
C SER A 99 -9.19 -22.43 -28.83
N ALA A 100 -7.97 -22.80 -28.47
CA ALA A 100 -6.80 -22.52 -29.28
C ALA A 100 -6.65 -23.55 -30.41
N ASP A 101 -6.69 -23.05 -31.64
CA ASP A 101 -6.64 -23.86 -32.87
C ASP A 101 -5.22 -24.26 -33.31
N CYS A 102 -4.18 -23.81 -32.61
CA CYS A 102 -2.80 -24.19 -32.92
C CYS A 102 -1.94 -24.43 -31.69
N ASP A 103 -0.98 -25.34 -31.84
CA ASP A 103 -0.08 -25.81 -30.79
C ASP A 103 0.76 -24.68 -30.19
N ALA A 104 1.15 -23.69 -31.01
CA ALA A 104 1.92 -22.54 -30.54
C ALA A 104 1.14 -21.69 -29.52
N LEU A 105 -0.16 -21.43 -29.77
CA LEU A 105 -1.00 -20.70 -28.83
C LEU A 105 -1.32 -21.54 -27.59
N GLN A 106 -1.59 -22.83 -27.76
CA GLN A 106 -1.78 -23.75 -26.63
C GLN A 106 -0.57 -23.76 -25.70
N PHE A 107 0.65 -23.82 -26.26
CA PHE A 107 1.88 -23.77 -25.50
C PHE A 107 2.03 -22.47 -24.70
N GLN A 108 1.77 -21.31 -25.33
CA GLN A 108 1.82 -20.01 -24.65
C GLN A 108 0.80 -19.91 -23.51
N PHE A 109 -0.43 -20.39 -23.72
CA PHE A 109 -1.43 -20.40 -22.66
C PHE A 109 -1.10 -21.40 -21.55
N GLN A 110 -0.42 -22.52 -21.82
CA GLN A 110 0.05 -23.42 -20.77
C GLN A 110 1.13 -22.78 -19.90
N ILE A 111 2.05 -22.02 -20.49
CA ILE A 111 3.03 -21.23 -19.74
C ILE A 111 2.32 -20.24 -18.82
N ARG A 112 1.35 -19.49 -19.36
CA ARG A 112 0.58 -18.51 -18.57
C ARG A 112 -0.20 -19.20 -17.44
N ARG A 113 -0.85 -20.32 -17.72
CA ARG A 113 -1.56 -21.12 -16.72
C ARG A 113 -0.62 -21.57 -15.60
N THR A 114 0.56 -22.07 -15.94
CA THR A 114 1.57 -22.51 -14.96
C THR A 114 2.02 -21.37 -14.05
N ARG A 115 2.28 -20.18 -14.63
CA ARG A 115 2.60 -18.97 -13.87
C ARG A 115 1.48 -18.55 -12.93
N LEU A 116 0.22 -18.64 -13.37
CA LEU A 116 -0.94 -18.33 -12.53
C LEU A 116 -1.08 -19.32 -11.37
N VAL A 117 -0.83 -20.61 -11.58
CA VAL A 117 -0.83 -21.59 -10.47
C VAL A 117 0.24 -21.23 -9.44
N ALA A 118 1.46 -20.90 -9.89
CA ALA A 118 2.54 -20.48 -8.98
C ALA A 118 2.20 -19.20 -8.21
N LEU A 119 1.62 -18.21 -8.90
CA LEU A 119 1.15 -16.97 -8.27
C LEU A 119 0.08 -17.24 -7.21
N CYS A 120 -0.87 -18.13 -7.50
CA CYS A 120 -1.92 -18.52 -6.58
C CYS A 120 -1.36 -19.18 -5.32
N ALA A 121 -0.40 -20.11 -5.48
CA ALA A 121 0.24 -20.78 -4.34
C ALA A 121 0.96 -19.78 -3.42
N VAL A 122 1.68 -18.81 -4.00
CA VAL A 122 2.32 -17.72 -3.24
C VAL A 122 1.27 -16.90 -2.51
N TRP A 123 0.22 -16.45 -3.20
CA TRP A 123 -0.80 -15.61 -2.59
C TRP A 123 -1.56 -16.33 -1.47
N GLN A 124 -1.88 -17.62 -1.64
CA GLN A 124 -2.51 -18.41 -0.59
C GLN A 124 -1.62 -18.55 0.65
N SER A 125 -0.28 -18.59 0.50
CA SER A 125 0.64 -18.63 1.64
C SER A 125 0.76 -17.30 2.40
N LEU A 126 0.51 -16.17 1.73
CA LEU A 126 0.65 -14.82 2.30
C LEU A 126 -0.67 -14.26 2.85
N LEU A 127 -1.80 -14.80 2.39
CA LEU A 127 -3.12 -14.36 2.84
C LEU A 127 -3.51 -15.11 4.12
N PRO A 128 -4.02 -14.42 5.14
CA PRO A 128 -4.56 -15.08 6.32
C PRO A 128 -5.74 -16.00 5.93
N ALA A 129 -5.82 -17.15 6.61
CA ALA A 129 -6.94 -18.07 6.48
C ALA A 129 -8.21 -17.41 7.06
N GLY A 130 -9.03 -16.79 6.21
CA GLY A 130 -10.23 -16.10 6.66
C GLY A 130 -11.11 -15.53 5.54
N ASP A 131 -12.41 -15.74 5.73
CA ASP A 131 -13.61 -15.07 5.15
C ASP A 131 -14.12 -15.40 3.75
N PHE A 132 -13.52 -16.31 2.98
CA PHE A 132 -14.05 -16.57 1.63
C PHE A 132 -14.18 -18.07 1.32
N VAL A 133 -15.43 -18.52 1.29
CA VAL A 133 -15.87 -19.91 1.07
C VAL A 133 -15.68 -20.38 -0.38
N THR A 134 -15.48 -19.47 -1.33
CA THR A 134 -15.38 -19.81 -2.76
C THR A 134 -13.93 -20.04 -3.20
N ARG A 135 -13.67 -21.24 -3.73
CA ARG A 135 -12.44 -21.55 -4.49
C ARG A 135 -12.31 -20.55 -5.65
N TRP A 136 -11.33 -19.64 -5.56
CA TRP A 136 -11.12 -18.55 -6.52
C TRP A 136 -9.99 -18.85 -7.53
N GLY A 137 -9.57 -20.11 -7.68
CA GLY A 137 -8.42 -20.49 -8.50
C GLY A 137 -8.25 -22.00 -8.72
N PRO A 138 -7.02 -22.45 -9.09
CA PRO A 138 -6.71 -23.85 -9.37
C PRO A 138 -7.08 -24.79 -8.21
N SER A 139 -7.30 -26.05 -8.55
CA SER A 139 -7.58 -27.08 -7.56
C SER A 139 -6.37 -27.35 -6.66
N ASN A 140 -6.61 -27.86 -5.45
CA ASN A 140 -5.55 -28.22 -4.50
C ASN A 140 -4.56 -29.24 -5.10
N VAL A 141 -5.01 -30.06 -6.04
CA VAL A 141 -4.19 -31.03 -6.77
C VAL A 141 -3.25 -30.35 -7.76
N GLU A 142 -3.68 -29.27 -8.40
CA GLU A 142 -2.83 -28.47 -9.29
C GLU A 142 -1.82 -27.62 -8.51
N LEU A 143 -2.20 -27.16 -7.32
CA LEU A 143 -1.34 -26.40 -6.42
C LEU A 143 -0.24 -27.28 -5.79
N ALA A 144 -0.54 -28.54 -5.46
CA ALA A 144 0.42 -29.49 -4.90
C ALA A 144 1.59 -29.83 -5.84
N LYS A 145 1.44 -29.58 -7.14
CA LYS A 145 2.49 -29.81 -8.15
C LYS A 145 3.52 -28.68 -8.21
N VAL A 146 3.28 -27.56 -7.52
CA VAL A 146 4.17 -26.39 -7.55
C VAL A 146 5.10 -26.39 -6.34
N ASP A 147 6.40 -26.41 -6.61
CA ASP A 147 7.42 -26.17 -5.59
C ASP A 147 7.55 -24.66 -5.31
N VAL A 148 6.88 -24.19 -4.26
CA VAL A 148 6.82 -22.76 -3.88
C VAL A 148 8.21 -22.18 -3.60
N LYS A 149 9.18 -23.01 -3.16
CA LYS A 149 10.51 -22.55 -2.76
C LYS A 149 11.36 -22.08 -3.95
N LYS A 150 11.22 -22.70 -5.12
CA LYS A 150 11.96 -22.31 -6.34
C LYS A 150 11.54 -20.93 -6.88
N HIS A 151 10.27 -20.58 -6.72
CA HIS A 151 9.73 -19.29 -7.18
C HIS A 151 9.90 -18.13 -6.18
N GLN A 152 10.26 -18.43 -4.93
CA GLN A 152 10.66 -17.41 -3.95
C GLN A 152 12.14 -17.01 -4.14
N GLN A 153 13.03 -17.95 -4.51
CA GLN A 153 14.45 -17.66 -4.71
C GLN A 153 14.75 -16.80 -5.95
N GLN A 154 14.01 -16.96 -7.06
CA GLN A 154 14.15 -16.08 -8.24
C GLN A 154 13.75 -14.63 -7.98
N ARG A 155 12.95 -14.35 -6.94
CA ARG A 155 12.56 -12.98 -6.57
C ARG A 155 13.61 -12.24 -5.74
N ASN A 156 14.56 -12.94 -5.12
CA ASN A 156 15.59 -12.33 -4.29
C ASN A 156 16.89 -12.03 -5.06
N GLY A 157 17.08 -12.61 -6.25
CA GLY A 157 18.30 -12.44 -7.07
C GLY A 157 18.29 -11.23 -7.99
N ASP A 158 17.11 -10.77 -8.41
CA ASP A 158 16.98 -9.60 -9.27
C ASP A 158 16.19 -8.50 -8.53
N ILE A 159 16.91 -7.48 -8.04
CA ILE A 159 16.31 -6.16 -7.80
C ILE A 159 16.03 -5.58 -9.19
N VAL A 160 15.03 -6.13 -9.88
CA VAL A 160 14.35 -5.40 -10.94
C VAL A 160 13.36 -4.51 -10.23
N ASP A 161 13.37 -3.23 -10.56
CA ASP A 161 12.25 -2.32 -10.30
C ASP A 161 11.01 -2.84 -11.05
N VAL A 162 10.39 -3.89 -10.49
CA VAL A 162 9.12 -4.41 -10.94
C VAL A 162 8.12 -3.81 -10.00
N ASN A 163 7.58 -2.66 -10.38
CA ASN A 163 6.16 -2.44 -10.17
C ASN A 163 5.43 -3.34 -11.18
N PRO A 164 5.16 -4.63 -10.90
CA PRO A 164 4.57 -5.57 -11.84
C PRO A 164 3.09 -5.24 -12.07
N PHE A 165 2.60 -4.25 -11.33
CA PHE A 165 1.26 -3.73 -11.32
C PHE A 165 1.09 -2.54 -12.27
N SER A 166 2.17 -1.89 -12.76
CA SER A 166 2.07 -0.68 -13.61
C SER A 166 1.23 -0.87 -14.88
N ALA A 167 1.40 -1.99 -15.60
CA ALA A 167 0.63 -2.26 -16.82
C ALA A 167 -0.69 -3.00 -16.55
N PRO A 168 -0.74 -4.06 -15.71
CA PRO A 168 -1.96 -4.79 -15.46
C PRO A 168 -3.00 -3.97 -14.67
N LEU A 169 -2.60 -3.17 -13.67
CA LEU A 169 -3.55 -2.32 -12.93
C LEU A 169 -4.11 -1.20 -13.79
N LYS A 170 -3.36 -0.63 -14.73
CA LYS A 170 -3.91 0.36 -15.68
C LYS A 170 -4.98 -0.27 -16.57
N SER A 171 -4.75 -1.49 -17.06
CA SER A 171 -5.74 -2.23 -17.86
C SER A 171 -6.94 -2.69 -17.03
N PHE A 172 -6.74 -2.99 -15.74
CA PHE A 172 -7.76 -3.43 -14.78
C PHE A 172 -8.61 -2.25 -14.30
N LEU A 173 -7.99 -1.13 -13.93
CA LEU A 173 -8.67 0.12 -13.59
C LEU A 173 -9.48 0.64 -14.78
N LYS A 174 -8.92 0.60 -16.00
CA LYS A 174 -9.63 0.96 -17.23
C LYS A 174 -10.85 0.06 -17.51
N ARG A 175 -10.75 -1.23 -17.21
CA ARG A 175 -11.87 -2.19 -17.31
C ARG A 175 -12.91 -2.01 -16.20
N MET A 176 -12.50 -1.71 -14.97
CA MET A 176 -13.41 -1.43 -13.86
C MET A 176 -14.15 -0.09 -14.01
N THR A 177 -13.48 0.96 -14.49
CA THR A 177 -14.12 2.26 -14.81
C THR A 177 -15.18 2.10 -15.90
N ALA A 178 -14.96 1.20 -16.86
CA ALA A 178 -15.90 0.92 -17.95
C ALA A 178 -17.11 0.08 -17.52
N LEU A 179 -16.96 -0.81 -16.53
CA LEU A 179 -18.01 -1.74 -16.10
C LEU A 179 -18.91 -1.19 -14.97
N HIS A 180 -18.45 -0.22 -14.17
CA HIS A 180 -19.20 0.26 -12.99
C HIS A 180 -19.39 1.78 -12.92
N GLY A 181 -18.90 2.57 -13.88
CA GLY A 181 -19.02 4.04 -13.84
C GLY A 181 -18.29 4.70 -12.65
N ILE A 182 -17.41 3.96 -11.96
CA ILE A 182 -16.66 4.47 -10.81
C ILE A 182 -15.46 5.24 -11.33
N CYS A 183 -15.56 6.56 -11.31
CA CYS A 183 -14.45 7.48 -11.61
C CYS A 183 -13.45 7.43 -10.44
N LEU A 184 -12.37 6.66 -10.57
CA LEU A 184 -11.23 6.76 -9.66
C LEU A 184 -10.23 7.77 -10.26
N THR A 185 -10.38 9.04 -9.88
CA THR A 185 -9.32 10.02 -10.06
C THR A 185 -8.19 9.69 -9.10
N PHE A 186 -7.10 9.15 -9.63
CA PHE A 186 -5.82 9.17 -8.94
C PHE A 186 -5.25 10.58 -9.07
N ASP A 187 -5.40 11.39 -8.02
CA ASP A 187 -4.52 12.53 -7.85
C ASP A 187 -3.12 11.99 -7.53
N LYS A 188 -2.16 12.41 -8.35
CA LYS A 188 -0.74 12.16 -8.10
C LYS A 188 -0.30 13.15 -7.03
N THR A 189 -0.05 12.66 -5.83
CA THR A 189 0.83 13.28 -4.84
C THR A 189 1.62 12.21 -4.14
#